data_AF-A0A0S9DVC5-F1
#
_entry.id   AF-A0A0S9DVC5-F1
#
_cell.length_a   1.000
_cell.length_b   1.000
_cell.length_c   1.000
_cell.angle_alpha   90.00
_cell.angle_beta   90.00
_cell.angle_gamma   90.00
#
_symmetry.space_group_name_H-M   'P 1'
#
loop_
_entity.id
_entity.type
_entity.pdbx_description
1 polymer ?
#
loop_
_entity_poly.entity_id
_entity_poly.type
_entity_poly.pdbx_seq_one_letter_code
_entity_poly.pdbx_strand_id
1 'polypeptide(L)'
;MTGSRRALYVETRIEAPLDEVWRLTQTPQLHSRWDLRFSRIAPEPAPPDAVGAADRPTRFRYERRIPFHTIHGSGVSLGERDGENGSRTSALVFSTSDPLSPLASGRGYWRYISMADGTTRFITGYDYEPFFGRIGALLDRLVTRRLVWWMTAWSFDRLRIWAETGTPPESWPLASVLAVWRSDRPRARRCQARPPRSARSHDPMANAPGSLAGLTES
;
A
#
# COMPACT_ATOMS: atom_id res chain seq x y z
N MET A 1 -11.46 7.72 24.72
CA MET A 1 -10.60 6.52 24.54
C MET A 1 -11.19 5.68 23.42
N THR A 2 -10.83 6.00 22.19
CA THR A 2 -11.37 5.37 20.96
C THR A 2 -10.69 4.02 20.76
N GLY A 3 -11.49 2.95 20.73
CA GLY A 3 -11.02 1.56 20.71
C GLY A 3 -9.92 1.31 19.70
N SER A 4 -8.88 0.57 20.12
CA SER A 4 -7.71 0.19 19.32
C SER A 4 -8.10 -0.15 17.87
N ARG A 5 -7.84 0.81 16.98
CA ARG A 5 -7.91 0.63 15.52
C ARG A 5 -6.81 -0.34 15.16
N ARG A 6 -7.15 -1.56 14.76
CA ARG A 6 -6.16 -2.59 14.46
C ARG A 6 -5.56 -2.30 13.09
N ALA A 7 -4.54 -1.44 13.04
CA ALA A 7 -3.84 -1.13 11.81
C ALA A 7 -3.35 -2.42 11.12
N LEU A 8 -3.35 -2.40 9.80
CA LEU A 8 -2.92 -3.52 8.98
C LEU A 8 -1.42 -3.47 8.77
N TYR A 9 -0.80 -4.65 8.77
CA TYR A 9 0.61 -4.85 8.48
C TYR A 9 0.77 -5.87 7.37
N VAL A 10 1.56 -5.53 6.36
CA VAL A 10 2.01 -6.48 5.35
C VAL A 10 3.50 -6.25 5.11
N GLU A 11 4.25 -7.34 5.15
CA GLU A 11 5.66 -7.35 4.82
C GLU A 11 5.96 -8.43 3.80
N THR A 12 6.83 -8.11 2.83
CA THR A 12 7.45 -9.09 1.95
C THR A 12 8.94 -8.79 1.79
N ARG A 13 9.72 -9.83 1.54
CA ARG A 13 11.08 -9.72 1.04
C ARG A 13 11.06 -9.90 -0.47
N ILE A 14 11.84 -9.10 -1.19
CA ILE A 14 11.91 -9.09 -2.65
C ILE A 14 13.36 -9.22 -3.06
N GLU A 15 13.67 -10.22 -3.88
CA GLU A 15 15.01 -10.44 -4.46
C GLU A 15 15.29 -9.45 -5.61
N ALA A 16 15.23 -8.16 -5.29
CA ALA A 16 15.51 -7.04 -6.20
C ALA A 16 16.10 -5.86 -5.40
N PRO A 17 16.93 -5.02 -6.05
CA PRO A 17 17.51 -3.84 -5.41
C PRO A 17 16.43 -2.81 -5.06
N LEU A 18 16.68 -2.01 -4.03
CA LEU A 18 15.73 -1.06 -3.49
C LEU A 18 15.24 -0.06 -4.55
N ASP A 19 16.12 0.38 -5.45
CA ASP A 19 15.79 1.31 -6.53
C ASP A 19 14.74 0.75 -7.48
N GLU A 20 14.81 -0.54 -7.78
CA GLU A 20 13.82 -1.18 -8.65
C GLU A 20 12.47 -1.29 -7.96
N VAL A 21 12.47 -1.74 -6.69
CA VAL A 21 11.23 -1.80 -5.90
C VAL A 21 10.60 -0.40 -5.79
N TRP A 22 11.41 0.63 -5.48
CA TRP A 22 10.98 2.02 -5.41
C TRP A 22 10.37 2.51 -6.73
N ARG A 23 11.01 2.20 -7.87
CA ARG A 23 10.51 2.58 -9.19
C ARG A 23 9.15 1.93 -9.47
N LEU A 24 9.01 0.64 -9.22
CA LEU A 24 7.78 -0.12 -9.45
C LEU A 24 6.61 0.31 -8.53
N THR A 25 6.91 0.82 -7.35
CA THR A 25 5.91 1.25 -6.37
C THR A 25 5.59 2.74 -6.45
N GLN A 26 6.54 3.61 -6.77
CA GLN A 26 6.34 5.06 -6.81
C GLN A 26 5.99 5.61 -8.21
N THR A 27 6.14 4.82 -9.27
CA THR A 27 5.70 5.23 -10.62
C THR A 27 4.22 4.87 -10.81
N PRO A 28 3.28 5.83 -10.94
CA PRO A 28 1.84 5.58 -10.93
C PRO A 28 1.35 4.55 -11.98
N GLN A 29 1.93 4.60 -13.17
CA GLN A 29 1.60 3.71 -14.29
C GLN A 29 2.09 2.28 -14.05
N LEU A 30 3.17 2.09 -13.28
CA LEU A 30 3.67 0.78 -12.90
C LEU A 30 2.92 0.25 -11.68
N HIS A 31 2.66 1.12 -10.71
CA HIS A 31 1.94 0.79 -9.47
C HIS A 31 0.55 0.20 -9.78
N SER A 32 -0.22 0.86 -10.64
CA SER A 32 -1.58 0.42 -11.00
C SER A 32 -1.64 -0.97 -11.65
N ARG A 33 -0.51 -1.50 -12.15
CA ARG A 33 -0.47 -2.82 -12.84
C ARG A 33 -0.53 -3.99 -11.86
N TRP A 34 0.12 -3.87 -10.70
CA TRP A 34 0.25 -4.96 -9.73
C TRP A 34 -0.71 -4.83 -8.55
N ASP A 35 -1.09 -3.62 -8.15
CA ASP A 35 -1.87 -3.38 -6.94
C ASP A 35 -3.38 -3.55 -7.17
N LEU A 36 -3.98 -4.55 -6.53
CA LEU A 36 -5.42 -4.76 -6.60
C LEU A 36 -6.21 -3.61 -6.00
N ARG A 37 -5.61 -2.78 -5.13
CA ARG A 37 -6.32 -1.70 -4.44
C ARG A 37 -6.68 -0.55 -5.36
N PHE A 38 -5.93 -0.36 -6.45
CA PHE A 38 -6.06 0.75 -7.38
C PHE A 38 -6.13 0.25 -8.82
N SER A 39 -7.10 0.73 -9.59
CA SER A 39 -7.19 0.50 -11.04
C SER A 39 -6.49 1.60 -11.85
N ARG A 40 -6.35 2.79 -11.26
CA ARG A 40 -5.62 3.91 -11.84
C ARG A 40 -5.18 4.85 -10.73
N ILE A 41 -3.99 5.43 -10.89
CA ILE A 41 -3.47 6.52 -10.07
C ILE A 41 -3.05 7.64 -11.03
N ALA A 42 -3.58 8.84 -10.81
CA ALA A 42 -3.30 10.02 -11.62
C ALA A 42 -2.75 11.11 -10.71
N PRO A 43 -1.44 11.45 -10.78
CA PRO A 43 -0.88 12.59 -10.09
C PRO A 43 -1.57 13.87 -10.54
N GLU A 44 -1.82 14.78 -9.60
CA GLU A 44 -2.27 16.13 -9.93
C GLU A 44 -1.06 17.01 -10.26
N PRO A 45 -1.20 17.97 -11.19
CA PRO A 45 -0.14 18.91 -11.50
C PRO A 45 0.32 19.64 -10.23
N ALA A 46 1.63 19.66 -10.00
CA ALA A 46 2.18 20.51 -8.95
C ALA A 46 1.92 21.99 -9.31
N PRO A 47 1.66 22.86 -8.32
CA PRO A 47 1.64 24.30 -8.55
C PRO A 47 2.92 24.79 -9.27
N PRO A 48 2.85 25.86 -10.09
CA PRO A 48 4.00 26.32 -10.89
C PRO A 48 5.24 26.72 -10.06
N ASP A 49 5.00 27.23 -8.86
CA ASP A 49 5.99 27.56 -7.82
C ASP A 49 6.54 26.32 -7.10
N ALA A 50 6.00 25.14 -7.42
CA ALA A 50 6.31 23.89 -6.75
C ALA A 50 7.24 22.92 -7.52
N VAL A 51 7.79 23.33 -8.66
CA VAL A 51 8.64 22.48 -9.51
C VAL A 51 10.04 22.29 -8.90
N GLY A 52 10.47 21.03 -8.68
CA GLY A 52 11.88 20.69 -8.38
C GLY A 52 12.21 20.17 -6.97
N ALA A 53 11.25 20.08 -6.04
CA ALA A 53 11.49 19.55 -4.69
C ALA A 53 11.17 18.03 -4.64
N ALA A 54 12.19 17.19 -4.43
CA ALA A 54 12.08 15.72 -4.47
C ALA A 54 11.23 15.11 -3.33
N ASP A 55 11.08 15.82 -2.21
CA ASP A 55 10.38 15.36 -1.00
C ASP A 55 9.16 16.24 -0.69
N ARG A 56 8.34 16.54 -1.71
CA ARG A 56 7.07 17.25 -1.49
C ARG A 56 5.84 16.37 -1.55
N PRO A 57 4.82 16.67 -0.73
CA PRO A 57 3.52 16.03 -0.83
C PRO A 57 2.96 16.21 -2.25
N THR A 58 2.71 15.10 -2.91
CA THR A 58 2.10 15.04 -4.24
C THR A 58 0.65 14.64 -4.08
N ARG A 59 -0.26 15.49 -4.56
CA ARG A 59 -1.69 15.14 -4.64
C ARG A 59 -1.91 14.19 -5.80
N PHE A 60 -2.83 13.24 -5.62
CA PHE A 60 -3.22 12.33 -6.67
C PHE A 60 -4.70 12.00 -6.56
N ARG A 61 -5.28 11.61 -7.70
CA ARG A 61 -6.60 10.99 -7.77
C ARG A 61 -6.41 9.51 -8.04
N TYR A 62 -7.26 8.68 -7.45
CA TYR A 62 -7.27 7.25 -7.73
C TYR A 62 -8.65 6.78 -8.17
N GLU A 63 -8.64 5.70 -8.95
CA GLU A 63 -9.83 4.96 -9.32
C GLU A 63 -9.69 3.52 -8.81
N ARG A 64 -10.79 2.94 -8.37
CA ARG A 64 -10.91 1.50 -8.15
C ARG A 64 -12.15 0.99 -8.86
N ARG A 65 -11.93 0.21 -9.92
CA ARG A 65 -13.00 -0.45 -10.67
C ARG A 65 -13.45 -1.70 -9.92
N ILE A 66 -14.75 -1.78 -9.71
CA ILE A 66 -15.47 -2.96 -9.23
C ILE A 66 -16.54 -3.32 -10.26
N PRO A 67 -17.16 -4.51 -10.21
CA PRO A 67 -18.24 -4.83 -11.13
C PRO A 67 -19.32 -3.76 -11.10
N PHE A 68 -19.64 -3.19 -12.27
CA PHE A 68 -20.68 -2.18 -12.50
C PHE A 68 -20.48 -0.80 -11.85
N HIS A 69 -19.34 -0.53 -11.19
CA HIS A 69 -19.10 0.76 -10.54
C HIS A 69 -17.61 1.11 -10.49
N THR A 70 -17.29 2.41 -10.52
CA THR A 70 -15.92 2.89 -10.34
C THR A 70 -15.88 3.82 -9.14
N ILE A 71 -15.13 3.40 -8.13
CA ILE A 71 -14.87 4.22 -6.94
C ILE A 71 -13.83 5.26 -7.32
N HIS A 72 -14.11 6.52 -7.00
CA HIS A 72 -13.18 7.64 -7.16
C HIS A 72 -12.74 8.16 -5.80
N GLY A 73 -11.45 8.45 -5.64
CA GLY A 73 -10.96 9.11 -4.44
C GLY A 73 -9.74 9.99 -4.72
N SER A 74 -9.31 10.69 -3.68
CA SER A 74 -8.13 11.55 -3.67
C SER A 74 -7.14 11.04 -2.63
N GLY A 75 -5.91 11.51 -2.74
CA GLY A 75 -4.92 11.30 -1.72
C GLY A 75 -3.74 12.23 -1.87
N VAL A 76 -2.91 12.22 -0.84
CA VAL A 76 -1.62 12.91 -0.82
C VAL A 76 -0.56 11.90 -0.45
N SER A 77 0.50 11.80 -1.25
CA SER A 77 1.65 10.95 -0.96
C SER A 77 2.92 11.77 -0.84
N LEU A 78 3.76 11.44 0.12
CA LEU A 78 5.09 12.01 0.30
C LEU A 78 6.10 10.86 0.33
N GLY A 79 6.90 10.75 -0.72
CA GLY A 79 8.04 9.85 -0.78
C GLY A 79 9.27 10.55 -0.22
N GLU A 80 9.98 9.89 0.69
CA GLU A 80 11.23 10.37 1.28
C GLU A 80 12.32 9.35 0.96
N ARG A 81 13.37 9.81 0.28
CA ARG A 81 14.45 8.93 -0.21
C ARG A 81 15.63 8.79 0.75
N ASP A 82 15.74 9.68 1.74
CA ASP A 82 16.88 9.80 2.63
C ASP A 82 16.53 9.46 4.10
N GLY A 83 16.07 8.24 4.34
CA GLY A 83 15.91 7.73 5.70
C GLY A 83 17.26 7.31 6.32
N GLU A 84 17.36 7.38 7.65
CA GLU A 84 18.53 6.85 8.38
C GLU A 84 18.83 5.41 7.91
N ASN A 85 20.10 5.14 7.63
CA ASN A 85 20.64 3.84 7.17
C ASN A 85 20.29 3.42 5.73
N GLY A 86 19.99 4.36 4.83
CA GLY A 86 19.69 4.06 3.42
C GLY A 86 18.31 3.41 3.20
N SER A 87 17.43 3.55 4.19
CA SER A 87 16.03 3.18 4.07
C SER A 87 15.26 4.28 3.35
N ARG A 88 14.21 3.90 2.61
CA ARG A 88 13.27 4.86 2.03
C ARG A 88 11.91 4.71 2.67
N THR A 89 11.14 5.79 2.71
CA THR A 89 9.75 5.72 3.15
C THR A 89 8.83 6.45 2.18
N SER A 90 7.57 6.04 2.14
CA SER A 90 6.54 6.75 1.38
C SER A 90 5.28 6.77 2.23
N ALA A 91 4.93 7.93 2.73
CA ALA A 91 3.74 8.17 3.52
C ALA A 91 2.59 8.56 2.59
N LEU A 92 1.37 8.09 2.88
CA LEU A 92 0.20 8.45 2.09
C LEU A 92 -1.04 8.60 2.97
N VAL A 93 -1.88 9.55 2.62
CA VAL A 93 -3.24 9.73 3.13
C VAL A 93 -4.20 9.69 1.94
N PHE A 94 -5.40 9.18 2.14
CA PHE A 94 -6.41 9.10 1.11
C PHE A 94 -7.81 9.22 1.70
N SER A 95 -8.75 9.69 0.89
CA SER A 95 -10.18 9.60 1.17
C SER A 95 -11.01 9.37 -0.09
N THR A 96 -12.27 9.08 0.14
CA THR A 96 -13.31 9.02 -0.89
C THR A 96 -14.65 9.34 -0.26
N SER A 97 -15.54 9.98 -1.03
CA SER A 97 -16.94 10.20 -0.66
C SER A 97 -17.87 9.14 -1.26
N ASP A 98 -17.31 8.13 -1.95
CA ASP A 98 -18.10 7.10 -2.61
C ASP A 98 -18.67 6.10 -1.59
N PRO A 99 -20.00 5.96 -1.47
CA PRO A 99 -20.63 5.10 -0.47
C PRO A 99 -20.42 3.61 -0.73
N LEU A 100 -20.03 3.22 -1.95
CA LEU A 100 -19.69 1.83 -2.29
C LEU A 100 -18.24 1.47 -1.96
N SER A 101 -17.42 2.47 -1.57
CA SER A 101 -16.12 2.18 -1.01
C SER A 101 -16.26 1.59 0.39
N PRO A 102 -15.52 0.52 0.73
CA PRO A 102 -15.46 0.03 2.10
C PRO A 102 -14.63 0.92 3.03
N LEU A 103 -13.87 1.88 2.48
CA LEU A 103 -12.87 2.71 3.15
C LEU A 103 -13.23 4.19 2.92
N ALA A 104 -13.56 4.93 3.98
CA ALA A 104 -13.90 6.35 3.88
C ALA A 104 -12.66 7.22 3.78
N SER A 105 -11.74 6.99 4.70
CA SER A 105 -10.43 7.62 4.71
C SER A 105 -9.41 6.66 5.28
N GLY A 106 -8.15 6.87 4.95
CA GLY A 106 -7.08 6.09 5.53
C GLY A 106 -5.74 6.77 5.38
N ARG A 107 -4.78 6.28 6.15
CA ARG A 107 -3.41 6.72 6.10
C ARG A 107 -2.51 5.51 6.23
N GLY A 108 -1.36 5.58 5.61
CA GLY A 108 -0.42 4.48 5.61
C GLY A 108 0.96 4.93 5.24
N TYR A 109 1.89 4.03 5.43
CA TYR A 109 3.24 4.22 4.96
C TYR A 109 3.75 2.94 4.33
N TRP A 110 4.74 3.15 3.48
CA TRP A 110 5.62 2.16 2.91
C TRP A 110 7.02 2.40 3.43
N ARG A 111 7.72 1.33 3.75
CA ARG A 111 9.13 1.36 4.15
C ARG A 111 9.90 0.34 3.33
N TYR A 112 11.03 0.79 2.81
CA TYR A 112 11.94 0.03 2.00
C TYR A 112 13.27 -0.03 2.73
N ILE A 113 13.74 -1.24 3.02
CA ILE A 113 15.01 -1.45 3.73
C ILE A 113 15.88 -2.32 2.83
N SER A 114 17.00 -1.76 2.39
CA SER A 114 18.05 -2.50 1.70
C SER A 114 18.69 -3.50 2.68
N MET A 115 18.79 -4.76 2.26
CA MET A 115 19.43 -5.81 3.04
C MET A 115 20.86 -6.03 2.55
N ALA A 116 21.72 -6.57 3.41
CA ALA A 116 23.14 -6.81 3.08
C ALA A 116 23.36 -7.79 1.92
N ASP A 117 22.38 -8.65 1.65
CA ASP A 117 22.38 -9.63 0.56
C ASP A 117 21.83 -9.07 -0.78
N GLY A 118 21.63 -7.75 -0.86
CA GLY A 118 21.13 -7.08 -2.07
C GLY A 118 19.61 -7.16 -2.27
N THR A 119 18.88 -7.82 -1.36
CA THR A 119 17.41 -7.87 -1.40
C THR A 119 16.78 -6.65 -0.73
N THR A 120 15.50 -6.44 -0.98
CA THR A 120 14.71 -5.37 -0.35
C THR A 120 13.64 -5.94 0.55
N ARG A 121 13.58 -5.45 1.79
CA ARG A 121 12.44 -5.69 2.68
C ARG A 121 11.43 -4.57 2.49
N PHE A 122 10.24 -4.92 2.01
CA PHE A 122 9.15 -4.00 1.72
C PHE A 122 8.03 -4.18 2.72
N ILE A 123 7.72 -3.11 3.45
CA ILE A 123 6.78 -3.11 4.58
C ILE A 123 5.71 -2.06 4.32
N THR A 124 4.46 -2.38 4.64
CA THR A 124 3.41 -1.38 4.82
C THR A 124 2.73 -1.53 6.16
N GLY A 125 2.48 -0.39 6.78
CA GLY A 125 1.48 -0.24 7.82
C GLY A 125 0.41 0.73 7.31
N TYR A 126 -0.86 0.45 7.58
CA TYR A 126 -1.91 1.46 7.36
C TYR A 126 -3.12 1.25 8.28
N ASP A 127 -3.76 2.36 8.66
CA ASP A 127 -5.06 2.39 9.31
C ASP A 127 -6.07 3.14 8.45
N TYR A 128 -7.34 2.86 8.66
CA TYR A 128 -8.43 3.44 7.89
C TYR A 128 -9.71 3.45 8.70
N GLU A 129 -10.62 4.33 8.30
CA GLU A 129 -11.96 4.44 8.84
C GLU A 129 -12.97 3.81 7.86
N PRO A 130 -13.78 2.82 8.29
CA PRO A 130 -14.86 2.29 7.48
C PRO A 130 -16.06 3.24 7.46
N PHE A 131 -16.86 3.17 6.40
CA PHE A 131 -18.18 3.83 6.37
C PHE A 131 -19.19 3.18 7.32
N PHE A 132 -20.31 3.86 7.61
CA PHE A 132 -21.47 3.34 8.36
C PHE A 132 -21.28 3.09 9.88
N GLY A 133 -20.34 3.80 10.51
CA GLY A 133 -20.23 3.84 11.98
C GLY A 133 -20.09 2.45 12.62
N ARG A 134 -20.98 2.11 13.57
CA ARG A 134 -20.89 0.84 14.35
C ARG A 134 -21.14 -0.43 13.52
N ILE A 135 -22.08 -0.39 12.58
CA ILE A 135 -22.37 -1.53 11.69
C ILE A 135 -21.17 -1.74 10.76
N GLY A 136 -20.67 -0.63 10.19
CA GLY A 136 -19.43 -0.61 9.43
C GLY A 136 -18.24 -1.18 10.18
N ALA A 137 -18.07 -0.83 11.46
CA ALA A 137 -17.00 -1.37 12.30
C ALA A 137 -17.10 -2.88 12.53
N LEU A 138 -18.31 -3.43 12.62
CA LEU A 138 -18.52 -4.88 12.76
C LEU A 138 -18.19 -5.60 11.45
N LEU A 139 -18.72 -5.13 10.33
CA LEU A 139 -18.40 -5.66 8.99
C LEU A 139 -16.90 -5.55 8.69
N ASP A 140 -16.29 -4.45 9.10
CA ASP A 140 -14.86 -4.23 8.95
C ASP A 140 -14.04 -5.31 9.65
N ARG A 141 -14.37 -5.54 10.92
CA ARG A 141 -13.68 -6.52 11.76
C ARG A 141 -13.83 -7.94 11.25
N LEU A 142 -15.00 -8.30 10.70
CA LEU A 142 -15.30 -9.66 10.29
C LEU A 142 -14.82 -9.97 8.87
N VAL A 143 -14.93 -9.01 7.95
CA VAL A 143 -14.77 -9.25 6.51
C VAL A 143 -13.78 -8.27 5.90
N THR A 144 -14.08 -6.96 5.92
CA THR A 144 -13.36 -5.97 5.12
C THR A 144 -11.87 -5.96 5.42
N ARG A 145 -11.49 -5.90 6.70
CA ARG A 145 -10.07 -5.81 7.08
C ARG A 145 -9.27 -7.05 6.69
N ARG A 146 -9.89 -8.24 6.72
CA ARG A 146 -9.27 -9.49 6.26
C ARG A 146 -9.11 -9.50 4.74
N LEU A 147 -10.13 -9.04 4.02
CA LEU A 147 -10.11 -8.95 2.56
C LEU A 147 -9.08 -7.91 2.09
N VAL A 148 -9.04 -6.74 2.72
CA VAL A 148 -8.11 -5.64 2.42
C VAL A 148 -6.67 -6.07 2.71
N TRP A 149 -6.42 -6.74 3.84
CA TRP A 149 -5.12 -7.36 4.11
C TRP A 149 -4.73 -8.37 3.01
N TRP A 150 -5.65 -9.28 2.65
CA TRP A 150 -5.40 -10.29 1.62
C TRP A 150 -5.09 -9.66 0.25
N MET A 151 -5.86 -8.64 -0.16
CA MET A 151 -5.62 -7.89 -1.40
C MET A 151 -4.25 -7.24 -1.39
N THR A 152 -3.84 -6.60 -0.28
CA THR A 152 -2.51 -6.00 -0.14
C THR A 152 -1.42 -7.06 -0.24
N ALA A 153 -1.52 -8.14 0.53
CA ALA A 153 -0.52 -9.21 0.55
C ALA A 153 -0.40 -9.92 -0.81
N TRP A 154 -1.52 -10.20 -1.48
CA TRP A 154 -1.50 -10.79 -2.81
C TRP A 154 -0.86 -9.84 -3.84
N SER A 155 -1.15 -8.55 -3.74
CA SER A 155 -0.55 -7.51 -4.60
C SER A 155 0.97 -7.41 -4.36
N PHE A 156 1.42 -7.50 -3.11
CA PHE A 156 2.84 -7.51 -2.76
C PHE A 156 3.57 -8.72 -3.34
N ASP A 157 2.97 -9.92 -3.28
CA ASP A 157 3.59 -11.10 -3.90
C ASP A 157 3.59 -11.01 -5.43
N ARG A 158 2.58 -10.36 -6.04
CA ARG A 158 2.54 -10.10 -7.49
C ARG A 158 3.61 -9.09 -7.91
N LEU A 159 3.82 -8.03 -7.13
CA LEU A 159 4.94 -7.10 -7.28
C LEU A 159 6.27 -7.83 -7.14
N ARG A 160 6.42 -8.68 -6.12
CA ARG A 160 7.63 -9.48 -5.89
C ARG A 160 7.97 -10.32 -7.12
N ILE A 161 7.02 -11.09 -7.64
CA ILE A 161 7.24 -11.90 -8.85
C ILE A 161 7.69 -11.04 -10.02
N TRP A 162 7.08 -9.87 -10.21
CA TRP A 162 7.47 -8.98 -11.30
C TRP A 162 8.89 -8.43 -11.12
N ALA A 163 9.24 -7.96 -9.92
CA ALA A 163 10.55 -7.42 -9.61
C ALA A 163 11.67 -8.47 -9.73
N GLU A 164 11.40 -9.72 -9.31
CA GLU A 164 12.42 -10.78 -9.27
C GLU A 164 12.60 -11.49 -10.63
N THR A 165 11.53 -11.62 -11.42
CA THR A 165 11.54 -12.47 -12.63
C THR A 165 11.32 -11.70 -13.91
N GLY A 166 10.93 -10.42 -13.84
CA GLY A 166 10.47 -9.65 -15.00
C GLY A 166 9.10 -10.06 -15.53
N THR A 167 8.46 -11.10 -14.96
CA THR A 167 7.12 -11.54 -15.38
C THR A 167 6.10 -10.44 -15.15
N PRO A 168 5.45 -9.89 -16.19
CA PRO A 168 4.56 -8.76 -16.03
C PRO A 168 3.35 -9.13 -15.15
N PRO A 169 2.82 -8.20 -14.35
CA PRO A 169 1.69 -8.48 -13.46
C PRO A 169 0.48 -9.04 -14.21
N GLU A 170 0.27 -8.64 -15.46
CA GLU A 170 -0.85 -9.05 -16.33
C GLU A 170 -0.87 -10.57 -16.60
N SER A 171 0.28 -11.26 -16.49
CA SER A 171 0.36 -12.73 -16.53
C SER A 171 -0.34 -13.38 -15.33
N TRP A 172 -0.60 -12.61 -14.27
CA TRP A 172 -1.26 -13.02 -13.05
C TRP A 172 -2.55 -12.22 -12.83
N PRO A 173 -3.61 -12.43 -13.63
CA PRO A 173 -4.90 -11.81 -13.37
C PRO A 173 -5.50 -12.33 -12.05
N LEU A 174 -6.53 -11.67 -11.51
CA LEU A 174 -7.16 -12.09 -10.25
C LEU A 174 -7.65 -13.55 -10.30
N ALA A 175 -8.09 -14.03 -11.47
CA ALA A 175 -8.48 -15.43 -11.68
C ALA A 175 -7.36 -16.45 -11.38
N SER A 176 -6.08 -16.03 -11.43
CA SER A 176 -4.94 -16.88 -11.09
C SER A 176 -4.93 -17.35 -9.63
N VAL A 177 -5.73 -16.74 -8.75
CA VAL A 177 -5.98 -17.24 -7.39
C VAL A 177 -6.51 -18.68 -7.39
N LEU A 178 -7.28 -19.05 -8.42
CA LEU A 178 -7.85 -20.39 -8.61
C LEU A 178 -6.85 -21.39 -9.22
N ALA A 179 -5.73 -20.92 -9.76
CA ALA A 179 -4.71 -21.76 -10.39
C ALA A 179 -3.84 -22.50 -9.35
N VAL A 180 -4.46 -23.22 -8.42
CA VAL A 180 -3.79 -23.80 -7.23
C VAL A 180 -2.61 -24.72 -7.56
N TRP A 181 -2.61 -25.33 -8.74
CA TRP A 181 -1.55 -26.17 -9.28
C TRP A 181 -0.28 -25.39 -9.67
N ARG A 182 -0.40 -24.09 -9.98
CA ARG A 182 0.75 -23.23 -10.26
C ARG A 182 1.44 -22.82 -8.97
N SER A 183 2.69 -23.23 -8.83
CA SER A 183 3.54 -22.89 -7.68
C SER A 183 4.02 -21.44 -7.74
N ASP A 184 4.18 -20.90 -8.93
CA ASP A 184 4.71 -19.58 -9.26
C ASP A 184 3.68 -18.44 -9.16
N ARG A 185 2.38 -18.76 -9.05
CA ARG A 185 1.32 -17.75 -8.88
C ARG A 185 1.50 -16.89 -7.62
N PRO A 186 0.92 -15.67 -7.59
CA PRO A 186 0.90 -14.85 -6.39
C PRO A 186 0.05 -15.47 -5.27
N ARG A 187 0.53 -15.38 -4.02
CA ARG A 187 -0.08 -15.95 -2.82
C ARG A 187 0.12 -15.02 -1.63
N ALA A 188 -0.98 -14.48 -1.09
CA ALA A 188 -0.97 -13.61 0.10
C ALA A 188 -0.23 -14.23 1.30
N ARG A 189 -0.25 -15.57 1.45
CA ARG A 189 0.45 -16.28 2.55
C ARG A 189 1.99 -16.19 2.50
N ARG A 190 2.58 -15.71 1.40
CA ARG A 190 4.03 -15.43 1.32
C ARG A 190 4.41 -14.13 2.02
N CYS A 191 3.43 -13.27 2.33
CA CYS A 191 3.65 -12.06 3.10
C CYS A 191 3.38 -12.30 4.59
N GLN A 192 4.03 -11.51 5.43
CA GLN A 192 3.83 -11.55 6.87
C GLN A 192 2.74 -10.57 7.29
N ALA A 193 1.87 -11.00 8.22
CA ALA A 193 0.76 -10.19 8.74
C ALA A 193 1.10 -9.42 10.02
N ARG A 194 2.31 -9.61 10.56
CA ARG A 194 2.76 -9.01 11.83
C ARG A 194 4.25 -8.69 11.76
N PRO A 195 4.70 -7.61 12.42
CA PRO A 195 6.13 -7.34 12.55
C PRO A 195 6.82 -8.44 13.37
N PRO A 196 8.13 -8.66 13.17
CA PRO A 196 8.94 -9.51 14.05
C PRO A 196 8.86 -9.02 15.50
N ARG A 197 8.94 -9.96 16.45
CA ARG A 197 8.61 -9.84 17.89
C ARG A 197 9.30 -8.74 18.73
N SER A 198 10.06 -7.80 18.15
CA SER A 198 10.88 -6.83 18.91
C SER A 198 10.22 -5.49 19.25
N ALA A 199 9.03 -5.16 18.74
CA ALA A 199 8.38 -3.89 19.05
C ALA A 199 7.51 -4.01 20.32
N ARG A 200 7.76 -3.16 21.32
CA ARG A 200 6.96 -3.00 22.57
C ARG A 200 5.51 -2.57 22.34
N SER A 201 5.07 -2.52 21.08
CA SER A 201 3.71 -2.28 20.64
C SER A 201 3.44 -3.17 19.41
N HIS A 202 2.32 -3.91 19.43
CA HIS A 202 1.82 -4.66 18.28
C HIS A 202 1.18 -3.76 17.22
N ASP A 203 1.23 -2.42 17.39
CA ASP A 203 0.64 -1.45 16.48
C ASP A 203 1.61 -1.13 15.32
N PRO A 204 1.27 -1.51 14.08
CA PRO A 204 2.01 -1.10 12.89
C PRO A 204 2.23 0.41 12.77
N MET A 205 1.28 1.22 13.27
CA MET A 205 1.37 2.69 13.20
C MET A 205 2.37 3.29 14.18
N ALA A 206 2.80 2.55 15.20
CA ALA A 206 3.86 3.00 16.10
C ALA A 206 5.21 3.17 15.39
N ASN A 207 5.39 2.54 14.22
CA ASN A 207 6.59 2.63 13.42
C ASN A 207 6.42 3.53 12.18
N ALA A 208 5.33 4.30 12.09
CA ALA A 208 5.12 5.22 10.97
C ALA A 208 6.21 6.33 10.95
N PRO A 209 6.65 6.79 9.76
CA PRO A 209 7.57 7.91 9.67
C PRO A 209 6.88 9.21 10.15
N GLY A 210 7.66 10.15 10.68
CA GLY A 210 7.15 11.44 11.17
C GLY A 210 6.40 12.23 10.09
N SER A 211 6.79 12.06 8.83
CA SER A 211 6.13 12.63 7.66
C SER A 211 4.67 12.24 7.49
N LEU A 212 4.26 11.07 8.00
CA LEU A 212 2.84 10.68 8.00
C LEU A 212 1.99 11.54 8.94
N ALA A 213 2.56 12.06 10.04
CA ALA A 213 1.84 12.90 10.98
C ALA A 213 1.57 14.32 10.42
N GLY A 214 2.41 14.79 9.50
CA GLY A 214 2.27 16.09 8.85
C GLY A 214 1.40 16.08 7.58
N LEU A 215 1.05 14.91 7.05
CA LEU A 215 0.21 14.78 5.86
C LEU A 215 -1.26 15.00 6.21
N THR A 216 -1.88 15.99 5.58
CA THR A 216 -3.32 16.24 5.67
C THR A 216 -3.90 16.35 4.26
N GLU A 217 -5.06 15.74 4.04
CA GLU A 217 -5.93 16.15 2.94
C GLU A 217 -6.57 17.48 3.36
N SER A 218 -6.21 18.55 2.66
CA SER A 218 -6.79 19.89 2.84
C SER A 218 -8.13 19.98 2.14
#